data_AF-A0A9Q9ZN88-F1
#
_entry.id   AF-A0A9Q9ZN88-F1
#
_cell.length_a   1.000
_cell.length_b   1.000
_cell.length_c   1.000
_cell.angle_alpha   90.00
_cell.angle_beta   90.00
_cell.angle_gamma   90.00
#
_symmetry.space_group_name_H-M   'P 1'
#
loop_
_entity.id
_entity.type
_entity.pdbx_description
1 polymer ?
#
loop_
_entity_poly.entity_id
_entity_poly.type
_entity_poly.pdbx_seq_one_letter_code
_entity_poly.pdbx_strand_id
1 'polypeptide(L)'
;MSDDSDEDGISSPLSDCSDETNQSDSYELDSVEHIVCSDLRMWRRLSGQCSLTLKCNSSSPRTKSLFSSIKLNLSENPEKTSSDWNNFLKAYIKCKGISIISPTLDESVDALLMSLHSVSAVNEVQLTTDSLTENLAAKILSMCHTCPSLRNICLQVEYSNSHSVLNVCSSLSITRNTDSTLTVDIQLPHDCFSETSLSFISFIIPCSEFPKLDGRELFETLDILKGLEEGCEDHEELVGDLMSTLLSVPGMQKVRLKISSLTENWVKRCLFLTEVCPSLQEIRYDCRENSGLLLEEVERILQSSQMDSDCRIIITGMKRSKAMNVCTEIMDRSRSSKACDEKVKVTFFRDSLTRRFTIDNIETEDTNDDEPEDPEDIDFFFI
;
A
#
# COMPACT_ATOMS: atom_id res chain seq x y z
N MET A 1 -9.85 87.39 4.02
CA MET A 1 -9.42 88.48 3.12
C MET A 1 -8.03 88.08 2.66
N SER A 2 -7.80 87.52 1.48
CA SER A 2 -8.52 87.54 0.20
C SER A 2 -8.12 86.27 -0.59
N ASP A 3 -9.07 85.61 -1.26
CA ASP A 3 -9.25 85.49 -2.73
C ASP A 3 -8.17 84.71 -3.51
N ASP A 4 -8.63 83.55 -4.03
CA ASP A 4 -8.58 83.05 -5.40
C ASP A 4 -7.33 83.26 -6.28
N SER A 5 -6.83 82.18 -6.90
CA SER A 5 -6.99 81.91 -8.35
C SER A 5 -6.06 80.78 -8.83
N ASP A 6 -6.62 79.94 -9.68
CA ASP A 6 -6.00 78.84 -10.44
C ASP A 6 -4.91 79.31 -11.42
N GLU A 7 -3.94 78.44 -11.76
CA GLU A 7 -3.73 78.03 -13.16
C GLU A 7 -2.65 76.95 -13.34
N ASP A 8 -2.92 76.14 -14.36
CA ASP A 8 -2.21 74.95 -14.83
C ASP A 8 -0.78 75.20 -15.31
N GLY A 9 0.11 74.25 -14.99
CA GLY A 9 1.43 74.12 -15.58
C GLY A 9 1.64 72.71 -16.13
N ILE A 10 1.17 72.48 -17.35
CA ILE A 10 1.40 71.25 -18.12
C ILE A 10 2.90 71.16 -18.48
N SER A 11 3.54 70.05 -18.10
CA SER A 11 4.75 69.52 -18.75
C SER A 11 4.91 68.03 -18.44
N SER A 12 4.42 67.18 -19.32
CA SER A 12 4.99 65.85 -19.62
C SER A 12 5.83 66.01 -20.90
N PRO A 13 6.80 65.14 -21.28
CA PRO A 13 6.76 63.69 -21.05
C PRO A 13 8.13 62.96 -20.91
N LEU A 14 8.03 61.64 -20.78
CA LEU A 14 8.95 60.57 -21.22
C LEU A 14 9.84 59.87 -20.19
N SER A 15 9.74 58.53 -20.30
CA SER A 15 10.69 57.48 -19.93
C SER A 15 10.55 56.95 -18.51
N ASP A 16 10.43 55.66 -18.22
CA ASP A 16 10.08 54.43 -18.94
C ASP A 16 10.06 53.34 -17.84
N CYS A 17 9.41 52.19 -18.11
CA CYS A 17 9.46 50.93 -17.36
C CYS A 17 8.63 50.89 -16.04
N SER A 18 7.43 50.30 -16.06
CA SER A 18 7.14 48.86 -15.85
C SER A 18 7.31 48.46 -14.37
N ASP A 19 6.36 47.84 -13.67
CA ASP A 19 5.62 46.63 -14.03
C ASP A 19 4.24 46.56 -13.39
N GLU A 20 3.41 45.78 -14.08
CA GLU A 20 2.02 45.46 -13.82
C GLU A 20 1.82 44.77 -12.46
N THR A 21 0.78 45.23 -11.76
CA THR A 21 0.14 44.50 -10.68
C THR A 21 -0.55 43.25 -11.23
N ASN A 22 0.18 42.14 -11.33
CA ASN A 22 -0.44 40.81 -11.32
C ASN A 22 -0.75 40.46 -9.87
N GLN A 23 -2.00 40.77 -9.46
CA GLN A 23 -2.61 40.19 -8.27
C GLN A 23 -2.66 38.69 -8.46
N SER A 24 -1.69 38.02 -7.85
CA SER A 24 -1.51 36.58 -7.86
C SER A 24 -2.76 35.87 -7.38
N ASP A 25 -3.19 34.95 -8.23
CA ASP A 25 -4.04 33.79 -8.01
C ASP A 25 -4.35 33.45 -6.55
N SER A 26 -5.63 33.62 -6.20
CA SER A 26 -6.22 33.05 -5.00
C SER A 26 -6.23 31.53 -5.10
N TYR A 27 -5.28 30.87 -4.45
CA TYR A 27 -5.44 29.48 -4.05
C TYR A 27 -6.53 29.44 -2.97
N GLU A 28 -7.71 28.92 -3.32
CA GLU A 28 -8.75 28.59 -2.34
C GLU A 28 -8.16 27.57 -1.35
N LEU A 29 -7.92 28.01 -0.11
CA LEU A 29 -7.57 27.12 0.99
C LEU A 29 -8.80 26.29 1.36
N ASP A 30 -8.93 25.12 0.75
CA ASP A 30 -10.09 24.20 0.84
C ASP A 30 -10.26 23.52 2.22
N SER A 31 -9.55 23.98 3.25
CA SER A 31 -9.58 23.39 4.59
C SER A 31 -9.24 24.39 5.70
N VAL A 32 -9.84 24.18 6.88
CA VAL A 32 -9.55 24.93 8.10
C VAL A 32 -8.80 24.02 9.07
N GLU A 33 -7.56 24.40 9.42
CA GLU A 33 -6.80 23.76 10.50
C GLU A 33 -7.14 24.41 11.84
N HIS A 34 -7.41 23.58 12.83
CA HIS A 34 -7.52 23.94 14.23
C HIS A 34 -6.45 23.21 15.03
N ILE A 35 -5.43 23.95 15.46
CA ILE A 35 -4.40 23.45 16.39
C ILE A 35 -5.00 23.50 17.80
N VAL A 36 -5.26 22.34 18.39
CA VAL A 36 -5.85 22.23 19.75
C VAL A 36 -4.73 22.25 20.79
N CYS A 37 -3.63 21.53 20.53
CA CYS A 37 -2.40 21.58 21.32
C CYS A 37 -1.21 21.08 20.48
N SER A 38 0.00 21.03 21.06
CA SER A 38 1.22 20.58 20.36
C SER A 38 1.09 19.20 19.71
N ASP A 39 0.27 18.34 20.32
CA ASP A 39 0.13 16.94 19.94
C ASP A 39 -1.15 16.68 19.14
N LEU A 40 -2.07 17.65 19.07
CA LEU A 40 -3.40 17.44 18.49
C LEU A 40 -3.74 18.53 17.49
N ARG A 41 -3.87 18.10 16.24
CA ARG A 41 -4.31 18.93 15.11
C ARG A 41 -5.62 18.38 14.58
N MET A 42 -6.58 19.26 14.33
CA MET A 42 -7.86 18.91 13.74
C MET A 42 -8.02 19.67 12.43
N TRP A 43 -8.46 18.97 11.40
CA TRP A 43 -8.72 19.53 10.08
C TRP A 43 -10.19 19.36 9.75
N ARG A 44 -10.80 20.41 9.22
CA ARG A 44 -12.15 20.33 8.65
C ARG A 44 -12.11 20.83 7.21
N ARG A 45 -12.52 19.99 6.28
CA ARG A 45 -12.72 20.37 4.88
C ARG A 45 -14.06 21.07 4.72
N LEU A 46 -14.18 21.91 3.70
CA LEU A 46 -15.46 22.54 3.33
C LEU A 46 -16.55 21.51 2.98
N SER A 47 -16.14 20.31 2.55
CA SER A 47 -17.03 19.15 2.35
C SER A 47 -17.65 18.59 3.64
N GLY A 48 -17.25 19.07 4.82
CA GLY A 48 -17.71 18.58 6.12
C GLY A 48 -16.88 17.41 6.67
N GLN A 49 -15.97 16.84 5.87
CA GLN A 49 -15.05 15.80 6.34
C GLN A 49 -14.10 16.36 7.39
N CYS A 50 -14.01 15.68 8.54
CA CYS A 50 -13.13 16.04 9.64
C CYS A 50 -12.01 15.00 9.77
N SER A 51 -10.79 15.46 10.02
CA SER A 51 -9.62 14.61 10.29
C SER A 51 -8.97 15.05 11.60
N LEU A 52 -8.52 14.10 12.40
CA LEU A 52 -7.84 14.32 13.66
C LEU A 52 -6.45 13.69 13.58
N THR A 53 -5.40 14.46 13.77
CA THR A 53 -4.02 13.97 13.79
C THR A 53 -3.44 14.17 15.18
N LEU A 54 -2.95 13.07 15.75
CA LEU A 54 -2.33 12.97 17.07
C LEU A 54 -0.85 12.61 16.90
N LYS A 55 0.05 13.52 17.30
CA LYS A 55 1.49 13.27 17.33
C LYS A 55 1.89 12.60 18.65
N CYS A 56 2.48 11.43 18.55
CA CYS A 56 2.84 10.59 19.69
C CYS A 56 4.28 10.84 20.15
N ASN A 57 4.74 12.09 20.17
CA ASN A 57 6.12 12.41 20.53
C ASN A 57 6.40 11.99 21.98
N SER A 58 7.37 11.12 22.20
CA SER A 58 7.75 10.78 23.57
C SER A 58 8.22 12.01 24.34
N SER A 59 7.89 12.09 25.63
CA SER A 59 8.40 13.14 26.52
C SER A 59 9.87 12.91 26.94
N SER A 60 10.45 11.76 26.59
CA SER A 60 11.80 11.37 26.95
C SER A 60 12.55 10.87 25.70
N PRO A 61 13.73 11.43 25.38
CA PRO A 61 14.53 11.01 24.22
C PRO A 61 15.02 9.56 24.29
N ARG A 62 14.77 8.85 25.41
CA ARG A 62 15.16 7.45 25.61
C ARG A 62 14.02 6.45 25.37
N THR A 63 12.77 6.89 25.23
CA THR A 63 11.61 6.00 25.05
C THR A 63 10.93 6.34 23.73
N LYS A 64 11.28 5.67 22.63
CA LYS A 64 10.51 5.79 21.39
C LYS A 64 9.07 5.32 21.65
N SER A 65 8.11 6.15 21.29
CA SER A 65 6.68 5.81 21.36
C SER A 65 6.37 4.73 20.32
N LEU A 66 5.39 3.87 20.62
CA LEU A 66 4.95 2.80 19.72
C LEU A 66 4.50 3.36 18.37
N PHE A 67 3.66 4.38 18.40
CA PHE A 67 3.26 5.12 17.22
C PHE A 67 4.01 6.45 17.23
N SER A 68 4.38 6.97 16.05
CA SER A 68 4.84 8.34 15.87
C SER A 68 3.65 9.27 15.59
N SER A 69 2.63 8.77 14.90
CA SER A 69 1.38 9.48 14.69
C SER A 69 0.16 8.57 14.58
N ILE A 70 -1.00 9.10 14.97
CA ILE A 70 -2.31 8.50 14.77
C ILE A 70 -3.17 9.52 14.04
N LYS A 71 -3.66 9.18 12.85
CA LYS A 71 -4.59 10.00 12.08
C LYS A 71 -5.93 9.28 12.01
N LEU A 72 -7.00 9.98 12.37
CA LEU A 72 -8.37 9.50 12.32
C LEU A 72 -9.14 10.34 11.31
N ASN A 73 -9.81 9.71 10.36
CA ASN A 73 -10.80 10.40 9.54
C ASN A 73 -12.20 10.07 10.06
N LEU A 74 -13.01 11.11 10.14
CA LEU A 74 -14.38 11.04 10.62
C LEU A 74 -15.33 11.03 9.43
N SER A 75 -16.45 10.32 9.60
CA SER A 75 -17.56 10.37 8.66
C SER A 75 -18.17 11.78 8.58
N GLU A 76 -18.82 12.09 7.45
CA GLU A 76 -19.32 13.43 7.08
C GLU A 76 -20.40 14.01 8.03
N ASN A 77 -20.95 13.23 8.97
CA ASN A 77 -21.99 13.68 9.90
C ASN A 77 -21.61 13.45 11.37
N PRO A 78 -20.53 14.07 11.89
CA PRO A 78 -20.08 13.84 13.26
C PRO A 78 -21.06 14.39 14.32
N GLU A 79 -21.94 15.33 13.95
CA GLU A 79 -22.87 16.02 14.86
C GLU A 79 -23.96 15.11 15.45
N LYS A 80 -24.19 13.92 14.88
CA LYS A 80 -25.21 12.96 15.35
C LYS A 80 -24.64 11.83 16.22
N THR A 81 -23.32 11.73 16.33
CA THR A 81 -22.66 10.62 17.04
C THR A 81 -22.05 11.12 18.35
N SER A 82 -22.74 10.90 19.46
CA SER A 82 -22.17 10.99 20.81
C SER A 82 -21.02 9.98 20.93
N SER A 83 -19.81 10.40 20.58
CA SER A 83 -18.63 9.55 20.62
C SER A 83 -17.92 9.72 21.97
N ASP A 84 -17.68 8.61 22.69
CA ASP A 84 -16.92 8.64 23.95
C ASP A 84 -15.41 8.71 23.66
N TRP A 85 -14.95 9.92 23.39
CA TRP A 85 -13.54 10.22 23.15
C TRP A 85 -12.65 10.03 24.39
N ASN A 86 -13.23 9.96 25.59
CA ASN A 86 -12.44 9.94 26.82
C ASN A 86 -11.62 8.64 26.95
N ASN A 87 -12.22 7.50 26.61
CA ASN A 87 -11.53 6.21 26.66
C ASN A 87 -10.42 6.15 25.60
N PHE A 88 -10.69 6.69 24.41
CA PHE A 88 -9.70 6.78 23.34
C PHE A 88 -8.51 7.66 23.72
N LEU A 89 -8.76 8.87 24.24
CA LEU A 89 -7.69 9.77 24.67
C LEU A 89 -6.85 9.17 25.81
N LYS A 90 -7.46 8.45 26.75
CA LYS A 90 -6.73 7.73 27.81
C LYS A 90 -5.83 6.62 27.23
N ALA A 91 -6.35 5.82 26.30
CA ALA A 91 -5.59 4.75 25.65
C ALA A 91 -4.46 5.31 24.79
N TYR A 92 -4.70 6.40 24.07
CA TYR A 92 -3.70 7.17 23.33
C TYR A 92 -2.56 7.65 24.24
N ILE A 93 -2.89 8.30 25.37
CA ILE A 93 -1.88 8.77 26.33
C ILE A 93 -1.04 7.61 26.87
N LYS A 94 -1.66 6.44 27.11
CA LYS A 94 -0.95 5.22 27.51
C LYS A 94 0.06 4.79 26.44
N CYS A 95 -0.31 4.85 25.15
CA CYS A 95 0.58 4.45 24.05
C CYS A 95 1.77 5.38 23.86
N LYS A 96 1.64 6.68 24.14
CA LYS A 96 2.67 7.71 23.97
C LYS A 96 3.97 7.44 24.76
N GLY A 97 3.90 6.62 25.81
CA GLY A 97 5.05 6.27 26.67
C GLY A 97 5.56 4.85 26.50
N ILE A 98 5.02 4.08 25.57
CA ILE A 98 5.29 2.65 25.44
C ILE A 98 6.19 2.39 24.25
N SER A 99 7.30 1.70 24.49
CA SER A 99 8.18 1.21 23.43
C SER A 99 7.68 -0.13 22.89
N ILE A 100 8.04 -0.45 21.64
CA ILE A 100 7.65 -1.72 21.00
C ILE A 100 8.22 -2.97 21.70
N ILE A 101 9.27 -2.83 22.51
CA ILE A 101 9.81 -3.93 23.33
C ILE A 101 9.18 -4.01 24.72
N SER A 102 8.17 -3.17 25.01
CA SER A 102 7.53 -3.13 26.31
C SER A 102 6.67 -4.38 26.54
N PRO A 103 6.72 -5.00 27.74
CA PRO A 103 5.83 -6.12 28.07
C PRO A 103 4.34 -5.72 28.13
N THR A 104 4.05 -4.42 28.27
CA THR A 104 2.68 -3.87 28.28
C THR A 104 2.20 -3.41 26.90
N LEU A 105 3.00 -3.66 25.85
CA LEU A 105 2.67 -3.29 24.48
C LEU A 105 1.30 -3.85 24.11
N ASP A 106 1.12 -5.16 24.30
CA ASP A 106 -0.05 -5.89 23.87
C ASP A 106 -1.33 -5.31 24.49
N GLU A 107 -1.34 -5.12 25.81
CA GLU A 107 -2.49 -4.55 26.53
C GLU A 107 -2.81 -3.11 26.09
N SER A 108 -1.80 -2.35 25.68
CA SER A 108 -1.95 -0.93 25.36
C SER A 108 -2.41 -0.72 23.94
N VAL A 109 -1.90 -1.54 23.02
CA VAL A 109 -2.48 -1.73 21.70
C VAL A 109 -3.93 -2.15 21.87
N ASP A 110 -4.23 -3.26 22.55
CA ASP A 110 -5.60 -3.73 22.71
C ASP A 110 -6.54 -2.67 23.32
N ALA A 111 -6.08 -1.90 24.31
CA ALA A 111 -6.85 -0.79 24.88
C ALA A 111 -7.13 0.33 23.87
N LEU A 112 -6.13 0.73 23.06
CA LEU A 112 -6.29 1.73 22.01
C LEU A 112 -7.30 1.22 20.96
N LEU A 113 -7.14 -0.01 20.53
CA LEU A 113 -7.95 -0.63 19.49
C LEU A 113 -9.41 -0.80 19.95
N MET A 114 -9.64 -1.28 21.18
CA MET A 114 -10.97 -1.38 21.78
C MET A 114 -11.62 0.00 21.98
N SER A 115 -10.82 1.03 22.28
CA SER A 115 -11.36 2.38 22.43
C SER A 115 -11.88 2.97 21.11
N LEU A 116 -11.30 2.58 19.96
CA LEU A 116 -11.79 2.99 18.64
C LEU A 116 -13.21 2.49 18.35
N HIS A 117 -13.60 1.33 18.88
CA HIS A 117 -14.99 0.85 18.79
C HIS A 117 -15.98 1.82 19.47
N SER A 118 -15.54 2.54 20.50
CA SER A 118 -16.37 3.49 21.25
C SER A 118 -16.51 4.85 20.53
N VAL A 119 -15.78 5.05 19.44
CA VAL A 119 -15.77 6.28 18.63
C VAL A 119 -16.46 6.01 17.29
N SER A 120 -17.79 5.95 17.30
CA SER A 120 -18.62 5.59 16.13
C SER A 120 -18.47 6.54 14.93
N ALA A 121 -17.93 7.75 15.14
CA ALA A 121 -17.69 8.73 14.08
C ALA A 121 -16.49 8.36 13.18
N VAL A 122 -15.53 7.57 13.69
CA VAL A 122 -14.30 7.21 12.99
C VAL A 122 -14.61 6.13 11.96
N ASN A 123 -14.28 6.40 10.69
CA ASN A 123 -14.40 5.42 9.62
C ASN A 123 -13.03 4.96 9.11
N GLU A 124 -11.97 5.71 9.35
CA GLU A 124 -10.62 5.39 8.92
C GLU A 124 -9.59 5.77 9.97
N VAL A 125 -8.63 4.87 10.16
CA VAL A 125 -7.52 5.02 11.10
C VAL A 125 -6.23 4.74 10.36
N GLN A 126 -5.30 5.69 10.41
CA GLN A 126 -3.94 5.54 9.92
C GLN A 126 -2.98 5.67 11.10
N LEU A 127 -2.14 4.66 11.32
CA LEU A 127 -1.16 4.60 12.38
C LEU A 127 0.22 4.58 11.74
N THR A 128 1.10 5.49 12.15
CA THR A 128 2.51 5.47 11.77
C THR A 128 3.33 4.95 12.93
N THR A 129 4.21 3.99 12.69
CA THR A 129 5.06 3.37 13.72
C THR A 129 6.53 3.36 13.28
N ASP A 130 7.44 3.32 14.24
CA ASP A 130 8.88 3.15 13.98
C ASP A 130 9.19 1.75 13.46
N SER A 131 8.39 0.76 13.81
CA SER A 131 8.62 -0.62 13.39
C SER A 131 7.35 -1.44 13.38
N LEU A 132 7.16 -2.24 12.33
CA LEU A 132 6.00 -3.09 12.14
C LEU A 132 6.40 -4.56 12.31
N THR A 133 6.33 -5.06 13.54
CA THR A 133 6.67 -6.46 13.87
C THR A 133 5.53 -7.40 13.50
N GLU A 134 5.82 -8.70 13.40
CA GLU A 134 4.84 -9.77 13.16
C GLU A 134 3.65 -9.70 14.13
N ASN A 135 3.92 -9.56 15.44
CA ASN A 135 2.88 -9.52 16.47
C ASN A 135 1.99 -8.26 16.33
N LEU A 136 2.57 -7.10 16.01
CA LEU A 136 1.81 -5.88 15.80
C LEU A 136 0.94 -6.00 14.54
N ALA A 137 1.49 -6.50 13.44
CA ALA A 137 0.77 -6.72 12.19
C ALA A 137 -0.38 -7.72 12.37
N ALA A 138 -0.15 -8.86 13.05
CA ALA A 138 -1.17 -9.85 13.36
C ALA A 138 -2.29 -9.28 14.25
N LYS A 139 -1.95 -8.45 15.24
CA LYS A 139 -2.93 -7.77 16.09
C LYS A 139 -3.82 -6.83 15.29
N ILE A 140 -3.24 -5.98 14.46
CA ILE A 140 -3.98 -5.06 13.60
C ILE A 140 -4.85 -5.84 12.60
N LEU A 141 -4.31 -6.91 12.02
CA LEU A 141 -5.08 -7.80 11.15
C LEU A 141 -6.30 -8.34 11.88
N SER A 142 -6.11 -8.84 13.11
CA SER A 142 -7.23 -9.32 13.92
C SER A 142 -8.25 -8.21 14.20
N MET A 143 -7.88 -6.96 14.43
CA MET A 143 -8.85 -5.91 14.79
C MET A 143 -10.04 -5.71 13.86
N CYS A 144 -9.89 -5.96 12.56
CA CYS A 144 -10.96 -5.62 11.62
C CYS A 144 -12.26 -6.37 11.94
N HIS A 145 -12.21 -7.48 12.69
CA HIS A 145 -13.38 -8.18 13.20
C HIS A 145 -13.99 -7.52 14.46
N THR A 146 -13.19 -6.88 15.31
CA THR A 146 -13.68 -6.27 16.57
C THR A 146 -14.33 -4.91 16.35
N CYS A 147 -13.98 -4.21 15.26
CA CYS A 147 -14.43 -2.85 14.99
C CYS A 147 -15.15 -2.73 13.63
N PRO A 148 -16.42 -3.17 13.51
CA PRO A 148 -17.14 -3.17 12.23
C PRO A 148 -17.47 -1.77 11.67
N SER A 149 -17.41 -0.73 12.52
CA SER A 149 -17.56 0.67 12.11
C SER A 149 -16.35 1.20 11.33
N LEU A 150 -15.17 0.62 11.54
CA LEU A 150 -13.95 1.01 10.84
C LEU A 150 -13.97 0.41 9.43
N ARG A 151 -13.94 1.30 8.44
CA ARG A 151 -13.85 0.93 7.03
C ARG A 151 -12.43 0.77 6.57
N ASN A 152 -11.51 1.61 7.04
CA ASN A 152 -10.10 1.51 6.65
C ASN A 152 -9.19 1.54 7.88
N ILE A 153 -8.26 0.60 7.94
CA ILE A 153 -7.18 0.56 8.94
C ILE A 153 -5.88 0.46 8.15
N CYS A 154 -5.01 1.47 8.31
CA CYS A 154 -3.71 1.51 7.66
C CYS A 154 -2.62 1.63 8.73
N LEU A 155 -1.66 0.71 8.71
CA LEU A 155 -0.39 0.83 9.40
C LEU A 155 0.72 1.07 8.40
N GLN A 156 1.60 2.02 8.70
CA GLN A 156 2.77 2.31 7.90
C GLN A 156 3.99 2.51 8.79
N VAL A 157 5.14 2.05 8.32
CA VAL A 157 6.43 2.33 8.96
C VAL A 157 6.88 3.74 8.57
N GLU A 158 7.43 4.47 9.52
CA GLU A 158 8.07 5.76 9.23
C GLU A 158 9.22 5.57 8.23
N TYR A 159 9.29 6.43 7.22
CA TYR A 159 10.27 6.31 6.12
C TYR A 159 11.71 6.15 6.60
N SER A 160 12.08 6.86 7.66
CA SER A 160 13.41 6.80 8.31
C SER A 160 13.77 5.41 8.84
N ASN A 161 12.79 4.54 9.08
CA ASN A 161 12.95 3.21 9.66
C ASN A 161 12.41 2.10 8.73
N SER A 162 12.13 2.40 7.46
CA SER A 162 11.58 1.44 6.49
C SER A 162 12.43 0.17 6.33
N HIS A 163 13.75 0.31 6.46
CA HIS A 163 14.75 -0.76 6.33
C HIS A 163 15.11 -1.44 7.67
N SER A 164 14.33 -1.22 8.73
CA SER A 164 14.58 -1.92 9.99
C SER A 164 14.36 -3.42 9.81
N VAL A 165 15.33 -4.22 10.28
CA VAL A 165 15.22 -5.69 10.29
C VAL A 165 14.00 -6.19 11.07
N LEU A 166 13.50 -5.39 12.01
CA LEU A 166 12.30 -5.71 12.81
C LEU A 166 10.98 -5.59 12.03
N ASN A 167 11.01 -5.02 10.82
CA ASN A 167 9.80 -4.82 10.01
C ASN A 167 9.47 -6.09 9.22
N VAL A 168 8.34 -6.71 9.49
CA VAL A 168 7.79 -7.76 8.62
C VAL A 168 7.25 -7.16 7.32
N CYS A 169 6.63 -5.97 7.40
CA CYS A 169 6.11 -5.24 6.26
C CYS A 169 6.34 -3.72 6.42
N SER A 170 6.39 -2.98 5.32
CA SER A 170 6.48 -1.52 5.31
C SER A 170 5.10 -0.86 5.44
N SER A 171 4.05 -1.52 4.97
CA SER A 171 2.67 -1.13 5.26
C SER A 171 1.72 -2.33 5.29
N LEU A 172 0.64 -2.16 6.06
CA LEU A 172 -0.50 -3.06 6.15
C LEU A 172 -1.77 -2.23 6.07
N SER A 173 -2.61 -2.47 5.07
CA SER A 173 -3.91 -1.81 4.89
C SER A 173 -5.02 -2.84 4.85
N ILE A 174 -6.11 -2.55 5.56
CA ILE A 174 -7.29 -3.39 5.63
C ILE A 174 -8.51 -2.52 5.34
N THR A 175 -9.15 -2.78 4.20
CA THR A 175 -10.31 -2.03 3.74
C THR A 175 -11.55 -2.92 3.70
N ARG A 176 -12.60 -2.50 4.41
CA ARG A 176 -13.93 -3.10 4.36
C ARG A 176 -14.71 -2.56 3.17
N ASN A 177 -15.02 -3.45 2.25
CA ASN A 177 -15.80 -3.14 1.06
C ASN A 177 -17.30 -3.11 1.37
N THR A 178 -18.07 -2.51 0.46
CA THR A 178 -19.54 -2.40 0.60
C THR A 178 -20.27 -3.73 0.40
N ASP A 179 -19.62 -4.71 -0.21
CA ASP A 179 -20.14 -6.04 -0.53
C ASP A 179 -19.87 -7.09 0.56
N SER A 180 -19.58 -6.65 1.80
CA SER A 180 -19.23 -7.53 2.93
C SER A 180 -17.94 -8.33 2.74
N THR A 181 -17.02 -7.85 1.90
CA THR A 181 -15.64 -8.37 1.81
C THR A 181 -14.64 -7.43 2.47
N LEU A 182 -13.45 -7.96 2.74
CA LEU A 182 -12.28 -7.24 3.22
C LEU A 182 -11.16 -7.39 2.18
N THR A 183 -10.59 -6.26 1.78
CA THR A 183 -9.33 -6.21 1.05
C THR A 183 -8.20 -6.05 2.06
N VAL A 184 -7.21 -6.93 2.02
CA VAL A 184 -5.98 -6.82 2.81
C VAL A 184 -4.85 -6.57 1.84
N ASP A 185 -4.10 -5.49 2.04
CA ASP A 185 -2.91 -5.14 1.28
C ASP A 185 -1.70 -5.13 2.22
N ILE A 186 -0.66 -5.87 1.86
CA ILE A 186 0.58 -6.01 2.63
C ILE A 186 1.73 -5.61 1.70
N GLN A 187 2.40 -4.51 2.00
CA GLN A 187 3.59 -4.07 1.29
C GLN A 187 4.81 -4.52 2.08
N LEU A 188 5.65 -5.37 1.50
CA LEU A 188 6.87 -5.84 2.18
C LEU A 188 7.95 -4.75 2.13
N PRO A 189 8.95 -4.78 3.03
CA PRO A 189 10.03 -3.82 3.03
C PRO A 189 10.85 -3.99 1.74
N HIS A 190 11.14 -2.89 1.06
CA HIS A 190 12.13 -2.91 -0.01
C HIS A 190 13.50 -2.82 0.67
N ASP A 191 14.23 -3.93 0.75
CA ASP A 191 15.64 -3.83 1.09
C ASP A 191 16.41 -3.42 -0.16
N CYS A 192 17.18 -2.33 -0.08
CA CYS A 192 18.02 -1.88 -1.21
C CYS A 192 19.16 -2.88 -1.53
N PHE A 193 19.34 -3.92 -0.71
CA PHE A 193 20.42 -4.90 -0.81
C PHE A 193 19.95 -6.33 -1.11
N SER A 194 18.64 -6.60 -1.06
CA SER A 194 18.07 -7.89 -1.46
C SER A 194 16.84 -7.63 -2.32
N GLU A 195 16.88 -8.09 -3.57
CA GLU A 195 15.69 -8.19 -4.42
C GLU A 195 14.72 -9.16 -3.74
N THR A 196 13.85 -8.64 -2.86
CA THR A 196 12.90 -9.48 -2.12
C THR A 196 11.98 -10.14 -3.13
N SER A 197 11.90 -11.47 -3.09
CA SER A 197 11.15 -12.21 -4.10
C SER A 197 9.67 -11.89 -4.13
N LEU A 198 9.14 -11.43 -3.00
CA LEU A 198 7.80 -10.92 -2.84
C LEU A 198 7.88 -9.50 -2.31
N SER A 199 7.23 -8.55 -2.98
CA SER A 199 7.19 -7.14 -2.57
C SER A 199 5.82 -6.66 -2.14
N PHE A 200 4.76 -7.36 -2.57
CA PHE A 200 3.39 -6.99 -2.26
C PHE A 200 2.47 -8.21 -2.33
N ILE A 201 1.56 -8.28 -1.37
CA ILE A 201 0.45 -9.23 -1.35
C ILE A 201 -0.84 -8.43 -1.18
N SER A 202 -1.86 -8.77 -1.95
CA SER A 202 -3.22 -8.30 -1.74
C SER A 202 -4.20 -9.42 -1.91
N PHE A 203 -5.20 -9.51 -1.05
CA PHE A 203 -6.26 -10.49 -1.19
C PHE A 203 -7.60 -9.96 -0.73
N ILE A 204 -8.66 -10.52 -1.32
CA ILE A 204 -10.04 -10.21 -0.97
C ILE A 204 -10.71 -11.45 -0.39
N ILE A 205 -11.21 -11.31 0.84
CA ILE A 205 -11.86 -12.38 1.58
C ILE A 205 -13.20 -11.90 2.19
N PRO A 206 -14.21 -12.78 2.37
CA PRO A 206 -15.45 -12.42 3.02
C PRO A 206 -15.23 -12.02 4.48
N CYS A 207 -15.95 -11.01 4.96
CA CYS A 207 -15.87 -10.58 6.37
C CYS A 207 -16.14 -11.73 7.36
N SER A 208 -17.00 -12.68 6.99
CA SER A 208 -17.36 -13.83 7.81
C SER A 208 -16.25 -14.87 7.96
N GLU A 209 -15.36 -14.94 6.97
CA GLU A 209 -14.31 -15.96 6.89
C GLU A 209 -12.97 -15.42 7.38
N PHE A 210 -12.81 -14.09 7.42
CA PHE A 210 -11.62 -13.40 7.92
C PHE A 210 -11.12 -13.91 9.28
N PRO A 211 -11.96 -14.18 10.30
CA PRO A 211 -11.46 -14.67 11.59
C PRO A 211 -10.74 -16.03 11.52
N LYS A 212 -10.85 -16.76 10.41
CA LYS A 212 -10.15 -18.04 10.19
C LYS A 212 -8.72 -17.85 9.67
N LEU A 213 -8.38 -16.66 9.18
CA LEU A 213 -7.02 -16.35 8.74
C LEU A 213 -6.11 -16.32 9.96
N ASP A 214 -5.12 -17.22 9.98
CA ASP A 214 -4.05 -17.14 10.97
C ASP A 214 -3.09 -16.02 10.57
N GLY A 215 -3.35 -14.82 11.12
CA GLY A 215 -2.49 -13.67 10.91
C GLY A 215 -1.08 -13.87 11.45
N ARG A 216 -0.91 -14.69 12.49
CA ARG A 216 0.39 -14.91 13.12
C ARG A 216 1.26 -15.76 12.21
N GLU A 217 0.73 -16.89 11.75
CA GLU A 217 1.38 -17.76 10.76
C GLU A 217 1.67 -17.00 9.45
N LEU A 218 0.74 -16.16 8.99
CA LEU A 218 0.94 -15.32 7.81
C LEU A 218 2.17 -14.41 7.96
N PHE A 219 2.24 -13.61 9.03
CA PHE A 219 3.34 -12.67 9.19
C PHE A 219 4.67 -13.36 9.54
N GLU A 220 4.67 -14.44 10.31
CA GLU A 220 5.87 -15.26 10.56
C GLU A 220 6.44 -15.83 9.25
N THR A 221 5.57 -16.37 8.38
CA THR A 221 5.98 -16.88 7.06
C THR A 221 6.59 -15.76 6.20
N LEU A 222 6.00 -14.56 6.23
CA LEU A 222 6.49 -13.42 5.46
C LEU A 222 7.83 -12.87 5.97
N ASP A 223 8.05 -12.85 7.28
CA ASP A 223 9.31 -12.37 7.86
C ASP A 223 10.48 -13.31 7.49
N ILE A 224 10.23 -14.62 7.52
CA ILE A 224 11.23 -15.60 7.09
C ILE A 224 11.47 -15.48 5.57
N LEU A 225 10.39 -15.41 4.77
CA LEU A 225 10.50 -15.33 3.30
C LEU A 225 11.29 -14.09 2.85
N LYS A 226 11.13 -12.96 3.53
CA LYS A 226 11.90 -11.72 3.31
C LYS A 226 13.42 -11.94 3.40
N GLY A 227 13.87 -12.85 4.27
CA GLY A 227 15.29 -13.08 4.54
C GLY A 227 15.96 -14.12 3.65
N LEU A 228 15.21 -14.78 2.75
CA LEU A 228 15.72 -15.87 1.93
C LEU A 228 16.10 -15.42 0.52
N GLU A 229 17.13 -16.08 -0.02
CA GLU A 229 17.51 -15.96 -1.42
C GLU A 229 16.49 -16.67 -2.31
N GLU A 230 16.12 -16.03 -3.42
CA GLU A 230 15.18 -16.60 -4.38
C GLU A 230 15.69 -17.92 -4.98
N GLY A 231 14.79 -18.90 -5.11
CA GLY A 231 15.07 -20.16 -5.79
C GLY A 231 15.83 -21.20 -4.97
N CYS A 232 16.15 -20.91 -3.69
CA CYS A 232 16.59 -21.95 -2.77
C CYS A 232 15.42 -22.87 -2.37
N GLU A 233 15.73 -24.10 -1.92
CA GLU A 233 14.70 -25.08 -1.54
C GLU A 233 13.80 -24.55 -0.40
N ASP A 234 14.39 -23.92 0.61
CA ASP A 234 13.67 -23.34 1.75
C ASP A 234 12.70 -22.24 1.31
N HIS A 235 13.08 -21.42 0.33
CA HIS A 235 12.21 -20.38 -0.23
C HIS A 235 11.00 -21.02 -0.92
N GLU A 236 11.20 -22.07 -1.72
CA GLU A 236 10.11 -22.75 -2.43
C GLU A 236 9.17 -23.52 -1.50
N GLU A 237 9.67 -24.01 -0.36
CA GLU A 237 8.86 -24.59 0.72
C GLU A 237 7.98 -23.51 1.37
N LEU A 238 8.56 -22.37 1.77
CA LEU A 238 7.82 -21.27 2.41
C LEU A 238 6.83 -20.57 1.48
N VAL A 239 7.10 -20.47 0.18
CA VAL A 239 6.09 -20.08 -0.80
C VAL A 239 4.89 -21.02 -0.73
N GLY A 240 5.16 -22.30 -0.52
CA GLY A 240 4.13 -23.30 -0.30
C GLY A 240 3.33 -23.10 0.98
N ASP A 241 3.99 -22.76 2.07
CA ASP A 241 3.35 -22.48 3.36
C ASP A 241 2.50 -21.21 3.27
N LEU A 242 3.03 -20.13 2.69
CA LEU A 242 2.30 -18.90 2.43
C LEU A 242 1.00 -19.16 1.66
N MET A 243 1.09 -19.95 0.59
CA MET A 243 -0.07 -20.30 -0.22
C MET A 243 -1.06 -21.17 0.57
N SER A 244 -0.58 -22.05 1.45
CA SER A 244 -1.41 -22.86 2.34
C SER A 244 -2.14 -21.99 3.39
N THR A 245 -1.46 -20.99 3.95
CA THR A 245 -2.06 -20.01 4.87
C THR A 245 -3.14 -19.19 4.16
N LEU A 246 -2.90 -18.74 2.92
CA LEU A 246 -3.93 -18.06 2.12
C LEU A 246 -5.12 -18.99 1.79
N LEU A 247 -4.86 -20.28 1.56
CA LEU A 247 -5.88 -21.30 1.30
C LEU A 247 -6.71 -21.71 2.51
N SER A 248 -6.22 -21.47 3.72
CA SER A 248 -6.96 -21.77 4.96
C SER A 248 -8.27 -20.98 5.06
N VAL A 249 -8.39 -19.87 4.31
CA VAL A 249 -9.56 -18.99 4.32
C VAL A 249 -10.54 -19.39 3.21
N PRO A 250 -11.68 -20.04 3.54
CA PRO A 250 -12.69 -20.34 2.55
C PRO A 250 -13.33 -19.04 2.03
N GLY A 251 -13.80 -19.05 0.80
CA GLY A 251 -14.51 -17.89 0.23
C GLY A 251 -13.59 -16.80 -0.33
N MET A 252 -12.26 -16.97 -0.29
CA MET A 252 -11.31 -16.05 -0.93
C MET A 252 -11.65 -15.85 -2.41
N GLN A 253 -11.66 -14.59 -2.84
CA GLN A 253 -12.17 -14.18 -4.15
C GLN A 253 -11.06 -13.71 -5.09
N LYS A 254 -10.10 -12.94 -4.58
CA LYS A 254 -9.02 -12.40 -5.39
C LYS A 254 -7.71 -12.47 -4.65
N VAL A 255 -6.63 -12.77 -5.36
CA VAL A 255 -5.25 -12.70 -4.85
C VAL A 255 -4.39 -11.97 -5.85
N ARG A 256 -3.57 -11.03 -5.39
CA ARG A 256 -2.57 -10.31 -6.18
C ARG A 256 -1.23 -10.38 -5.47
N LEU A 257 -0.19 -10.74 -6.23
CA LEU A 257 1.18 -10.85 -5.77
C LEU A 257 2.08 -10.04 -6.69
N LYS A 258 2.97 -9.22 -6.13
CA LYS A 258 4.07 -8.61 -6.90
C LYS A 258 5.37 -9.32 -6.51
N ILE A 259 5.94 -10.04 -7.46
CA ILE A 259 7.15 -10.86 -7.26
C ILE A 259 8.28 -10.40 -8.18
N SER A 260 9.53 -10.66 -7.80
CA SER A 260 10.69 -10.44 -8.68
C SER A 260 10.61 -11.39 -9.88
N SER A 261 10.55 -12.70 -9.63
CA SER A 261 10.57 -13.74 -10.65
C SER A 261 9.50 -14.81 -10.40
N LEU A 262 8.87 -15.25 -11.50
CA LEU A 262 7.84 -16.27 -11.47
C LEU A 262 8.47 -17.64 -11.72
N THR A 263 8.46 -18.54 -10.74
CA THR A 263 9.01 -19.90 -10.88
C THR A 263 7.92 -20.91 -11.26
N GLU A 264 8.33 -22.13 -11.65
CA GLU A 264 7.37 -23.22 -11.93
C GLU A 264 6.54 -23.58 -10.69
N ASN A 265 7.13 -23.46 -9.48
CA ASN A 265 6.40 -23.71 -8.23
C ASN A 265 5.30 -22.67 -8.03
N TRP A 266 5.56 -21.38 -8.24
CA TRP A 266 4.51 -20.34 -8.18
C TRP A 266 3.33 -20.65 -9.11
N VAL A 267 3.60 -21.09 -10.34
CA VAL A 267 2.56 -21.45 -11.32
C VAL A 267 1.80 -22.72 -10.88
N LYS A 268 2.49 -23.75 -10.37
CA LYS A 268 1.86 -24.97 -9.84
C LYS A 268 0.99 -24.68 -8.63
N ARG A 269 1.47 -23.86 -7.69
CA ARG A 269 0.71 -23.46 -6.51
C ARG A 269 -0.49 -22.60 -6.90
N CYS A 270 -0.36 -21.74 -7.90
CA CYS A 270 -1.50 -21.01 -8.49
C CYS A 270 -2.57 -21.97 -9.02
N LEU A 271 -2.21 -22.99 -9.78
CA LEU A 271 -3.16 -24.00 -10.27
C LEU A 271 -3.82 -24.77 -9.11
N PHE A 272 -3.04 -25.11 -8.08
CA PHE A 272 -3.58 -25.72 -6.87
C PHE A 272 -4.56 -24.78 -6.15
N LEU A 273 -4.31 -23.47 -6.11
CA LEU A 273 -5.25 -22.50 -5.53
C LEU A 273 -6.61 -22.57 -6.21
N THR A 274 -6.63 -22.64 -7.53
CA THR A 274 -7.88 -22.64 -8.28
C THR A 274 -8.65 -23.96 -8.18
N GLU A 275 -7.97 -25.07 -7.84
CA GLU A 275 -8.60 -26.37 -7.56
C GLU A 275 -9.21 -26.43 -6.15
N VAL A 276 -8.53 -25.86 -5.15
CA VAL A 276 -8.94 -25.94 -3.74
C VAL A 276 -9.94 -24.84 -3.35
N CYS A 277 -9.87 -23.68 -4.00
CA CYS A 277 -10.70 -22.53 -3.67
C CYS A 277 -11.73 -22.22 -4.79
N PRO A 278 -12.93 -22.83 -4.79
CA PRO A 278 -13.91 -22.65 -5.85
C PRO A 278 -14.52 -21.24 -5.91
N SER A 279 -14.39 -20.47 -4.83
CA SER A 279 -14.81 -19.06 -4.78
C SER A 279 -13.82 -18.10 -5.43
N LEU A 280 -12.64 -18.58 -5.82
CA LEU A 280 -11.57 -17.77 -6.36
C LEU A 280 -11.93 -17.32 -7.77
N GLN A 281 -12.05 -16.01 -7.94
CA GLN A 281 -12.43 -15.36 -9.18
C GLN A 281 -11.21 -14.86 -9.96
N GLU A 282 -10.16 -14.43 -9.25
CA GLU A 282 -8.96 -13.88 -9.87
C GLU A 282 -7.68 -14.18 -9.08
N ILE A 283 -6.64 -14.60 -9.79
CA ILE A 283 -5.26 -14.58 -9.30
C ILE A 283 -4.44 -13.67 -10.21
N ARG A 284 -3.64 -12.78 -9.63
CA ARG A 284 -2.81 -11.84 -10.36
C ARG A 284 -1.36 -11.87 -9.91
N TYR A 285 -0.46 -12.12 -10.86
CA TYR A 285 0.98 -11.98 -10.67
C TYR A 285 1.49 -10.76 -11.45
N ASP A 286 2.34 -9.97 -10.82
CA ASP A 286 3.02 -8.83 -11.41
C ASP A 286 4.52 -9.00 -11.18
N CYS A 287 5.21 -9.48 -12.21
CA CYS A 287 6.61 -9.87 -12.15
C CYS A 287 7.49 -8.68 -12.57
N ARG A 288 8.55 -8.40 -11.79
CA ARG A 288 9.44 -7.25 -12.03
C ARG A 288 10.63 -7.59 -12.92
N GLU A 289 11.21 -8.78 -12.81
CA GLU A 289 12.50 -9.13 -13.39
C GLU A 289 12.43 -10.23 -14.44
N ASN A 290 13.53 -10.37 -15.20
CA ASN A 290 13.68 -11.34 -16.29
C ASN A 290 14.34 -12.66 -15.82
N SER A 291 14.61 -12.81 -14.52
CA SER A 291 15.32 -13.96 -13.93
C SER A 291 14.45 -15.22 -13.81
N GLY A 292 13.12 -15.10 -13.97
CA GLY A 292 12.15 -16.18 -13.81
C GLY A 292 11.70 -16.84 -15.12
N LEU A 293 10.59 -17.58 -15.05
CA LEU A 293 9.94 -18.18 -16.20
C LEU A 293 9.48 -17.10 -17.19
N LEU A 294 9.82 -17.32 -18.45
CA LEU A 294 9.24 -16.57 -19.55
C LEU A 294 7.76 -16.90 -19.69
N LEU A 295 6.98 -15.92 -20.14
CA LEU A 295 5.53 -16.10 -20.27
C LEU A 295 5.13 -17.20 -21.24
N GLU A 296 5.96 -17.57 -22.22
CA GLU A 296 5.73 -18.72 -23.10
C GLU A 296 5.78 -20.07 -22.35
N GLU A 297 6.65 -20.17 -21.35
CA GLU A 297 6.77 -21.38 -20.51
C GLU A 297 5.61 -21.45 -19.52
N VAL A 298 5.23 -20.31 -18.95
CA VAL A 298 4.03 -20.19 -18.11
C VAL A 298 2.78 -20.58 -18.90
N GLU A 299 2.65 -20.09 -20.14
CA GLU A 299 1.57 -20.47 -21.05
C GLU A 299 1.52 -21.97 -21.28
N ARG A 300 2.67 -22.61 -21.53
CA ARG A 300 2.76 -24.06 -21.72
C ARG A 300 2.26 -24.82 -20.48
N ILE A 301 2.69 -24.42 -19.28
CA ILE A 301 2.27 -25.04 -18.02
C ILE A 301 0.74 -24.89 -17.85
N LEU A 302 0.22 -23.66 -18.00
CA LEU A 302 -1.21 -23.39 -17.84
C LEU A 302 -2.08 -24.12 -18.88
N GLN A 303 -1.64 -24.23 -20.13
CA GLN A 303 -2.36 -24.98 -21.18
C GLN A 303 -2.37 -26.49 -20.94
N SER A 304 -1.28 -27.02 -20.38
CA SER A 304 -1.17 -28.42 -20.00
C SER A 304 -2.01 -28.77 -18.77
N SER A 305 -2.32 -27.78 -17.93
CA SER A 305 -3.17 -27.96 -16.76
C SER A 305 -4.59 -28.36 -17.14
N GLN A 306 -5.20 -29.24 -16.35
CA GLN A 306 -6.62 -29.61 -16.50
C GLN A 306 -7.56 -28.71 -15.70
N MET A 307 -7.12 -27.49 -15.35
CA MET A 307 -7.83 -26.55 -14.47
C MET A 307 -9.30 -26.39 -14.86
N ASP A 308 -10.23 -26.83 -14.01
CA ASP A 308 -11.68 -26.84 -14.26
C ASP A 308 -12.44 -25.73 -13.51
N SER A 309 -11.76 -24.62 -13.22
CA SER A 309 -12.33 -23.48 -12.52
C SER A 309 -12.56 -22.30 -13.46
N ASP A 310 -13.56 -21.47 -13.13
CA ASP A 310 -13.85 -20.20 -13.81
C ASP A 310 -12.90 -19.06 -13.35
N CYS A 311 -11.85 -19.39 -12.58
CA CYS A 311 -10.90 -18.43 -12.06
C CYS A 311 -10.06 -17.80 -13.19
N ARG A 312 -9.93 -16.47 -13.16
CA ARG A 312 -9.09 -15.71 -14.08
C ARG A 312 -7.66 -15.60 -13.54
N ILE A 313 -6.68 -16.10 -14.27
CA ILE A 313 -5.26 -15.95 -13.94
C ILE A 313 -4.67 -14.84 -14.83
N ILE A 314 -4.20 -13.77 -14.21
CA ILE A 314 -3.55 -12.63 -14.90
C ILE A 314 -2.08 -12.61 -14.50
N ILE A 315 -1.19 -12.63 -15.48
CA ILE A 315 0.25 -12.60 -15.26
C ILE A 315 0.83 -11.46 -16.10
N THR A 316 1.36 -10.46 -15.43
CA THR A 316 2.19 -9.43 -16.06
C THR A 316 3.65 -9.85 -15.89
N GLY A 317 4.42 -9.90 -16.97
CA GLY A 317 5.81 -10.32 -16.96
C GLY A 317 6.48 -10.09 -18.31
N MET A 318 7.64 -10.70 -18.52
CA MET A 318 8.44 -10.51 -19.73
C MET A 318 8.20 -11.64 -20.73
N LYS A 319 8.13 -11.27 -22.02
CA LYS A 319 8.00 -12.19 -23.15
C LYS A 319 9.14 -11.96 -24.12
N ARG A 320 9.67 -13.03 -24.73
CA ARG A 320 10.70 -12.88 -25.76
C ARG A 320 10.06 -12.34 -27.05
N SER A 321 10.64 -11.28 -27.60
CA SER A 321 10.29 -10.82 -28.93
C SER A 321 10.64 -11.89 -29.98
N LYS A 322 9.76 -12.06 -30.97
CA LYS A 322 9.90 -13.06 -32.05
C LYS A 322 11.00 -12.73 -33.09
N ALA A 323 11.91 -11.80 -32.82
CA ALA A 323 13.00 -11.42 -33.75
C ALA A 323 14.14 -12.45 -33.79
N MET A 324 13.82 -13.75 -33.86
CA MET A 324 14.75 -14.78 -34.29
C MET A 324 14.88 -14.70 -35.81
N ASN A 325 15.86 -13.91 -36.25
CA ASN A 325 16.66 -14.15 -37.46
C ASN A 325 17.94 -13.29 -37.51
N VAL A 326 18.16 -12.36 -36.56
CA VAL A 326 19.35 -11.48 -36.57
C VAL A 326 20.17 -11.55 -35.28
N CYS A 327 19.70 -12.19 -34.21
CA CYS A 327 20.50 -12.44 -33.00
C CYS A 327 21.38 -13.71 -33.10
N THR A 328 21.97 -13.94 -34.27
CA THR A 328 23.03 -14.94 -34.44
C THR A 328 24.25 -14.19 -34.96
N GLU A 329 25.36 -14.34 -34.24
CA GLU A 329 26.71 -13.84 -34.57
C GLU A 329 27.08 -12.41 -34.14
N ILE A 330 26.84 -12.02 -32.89
CA ILE A 330 27.81 -11.13 -32.22
C ILE A 330 28.06 -11.67 -30.81
N MET A 331 29.24 -12.25 -30.61
CA MET A 331 29.80 -12.49 -29.28
C MET A 331 30.03 -11.12 -28.61
N ASP A 332 29.08 -10.66 -27.81
CA ASP A 332 29.34 -9.67 -26.77
C ASP A 332 28.45 -9.98 -25.56
N ARG A 333 29.02 -10.73 -24.62
CA ARG A 333 28.34 -11.39 -23.49
C ARG A 333 27.96 -10.43 -22.35
N SER A 334 27.70 -9.16 -22.62
CA SER A 334 27.47 -8.20 -21.53
C SER A 334 26.56 -7.01 -21.82
N ARG A 335 26.02 -6.82 -23.04
CA ARG A 335 25.14 -5.66 -23.31
C ARG A 335 23.90 -5.85 -24.20
N SER A 336 23.64 -7.02 -24.80
CA SER A 336 22.56 -7.12 -25.82
C SER A 336 21.34 -7.99 -25.47
N SER A 337 21.25 -8.63 -24.29
CA SER A 337 20.07 -9.44 -23.97
C SER A 337 18.85 -8.65 -23.49
N LYS A 338 19.03 -7.39 -23.06
CA LYS A 338 17.93 -6.52 -22.57
C LYS A 338 17.05 -5.96 -23.68
N ALA A 339 17.52 -5.94 -24.94
CA ALA A 339 16.82 -5.27 -26.04
C ALA A 339 15.73 -6.12 -26.72
N CYS A 340 15.49 -7.35 -26.26
CA CYS A 340 14.61 -8.30 -26.94
C CYS A 340 13.43 -8.77 -26.09
N ASP A 341 13.29 -8.30 -24.85
CA ASP A 341 12.21 -8.72 -23.95
C ASP A 341 11.18 -7.60 -23.83
N GLU A 342 9.91 -7.88 -24.13
CA GLU A 342 8.80 -6.94 -24.01
C GLU A 342 7.99 -7.28 -22.75
N LYS A 343 7.65 -6.27 -21.95
CA LYS A 343 6.74 -6.46 -20.81
C LYS A 343 5.33 -6.59 -21.34
N VAL A 344 4.70 -7.74 -21.13
CA VAL A 344 3.35 -8.02 -21.63
C VAL A 344 2.46 -8.51 -20.50
N LYS A 345 1.16 -8.36 -20.70
CA LYS A 345 0.13 -8.88 -19.81
C LYS A 345 -0.53 -10.07 -20.46
N VAL A 346 -0.44 -11.21 -19.81
CA VAL A 346 -1.11 -12.43 -20.22
C VAL A 346 -2.30 -12.66 -19.32
N THR A 347 -3.48 -12.83 -19.92
CA THR A 347 -4.69 -13.21 -19.20
C THR A 347 -5.13 -14.59 -19.67
N PHE A 348 -5.23 -15.50 -18.71
CA PHE A 348 -5.72 -16.85 -18.89
C PHE A 348 -7.07 -16.99 -18.16
N PHE A 349 -8.09 -17.43 -18.87
CA PHE A 349 -9.36 -17.83 -18.27
C PHE A 349 -9.96 -18.98 -19.06
N ARG A 350 -10.59 -19.92 -18.37
CA ARG A 350 -11.31 -21.01 -19.02
C ARG A 350 -12.78 -20.64 -19.08
N ASP A 351 -13.32 -20.52 -20.29
CA ASP A 351 -14.77 -20.54 -20.50
C ASP A 351 -15.17 -21.99 -20.80
N SER A 352 -16.29 -22.42 -20.22
CA SER A 352 -16.96 -23.71 -20.45
C SER A 352 -17.04 -24.16 -21.93
N LEU A 353 -16.97 -23.21 -22.87
CA LEU A 353 -17.05 -23.46 -24.31
C LEU A 353 -15.72 -23.25 -25.06
N THR A 354 -14.77 -22.48 -24.53
CA THR A 354 -13.47 -22.22 -25.18
C THR A 354 -12.38 -21.91 -24.16
N ARG A 355 -11.24 -22.60 -24.25
CA ARG A 355 -10.00 -22.14 -23.58
C ARG A 355 -9.60 -20.83 -24.27
N ARG A 356 -9.83 -19.69 -23.63
CA ARG A 356 -9.51 -18.37 -24.20
C ARG A 356 -8.28 -17.81 -23.53
N PHE A 357 -7.36 -17.40 -24.38
CA PHE A 357 -6.08 -16.85 -24.00
C PHE A 357 -5.92 -15.50 -24.70
N THR A 358 -5.72 -14.46 -23.93
CA THR A 358 -5.50 -13.10 -24.46
C THR A 358 -4.16 -12.62 -23.96
N ILE A 359 -3.23 -12.41 -24.90
CA ILE A 359 -2.01 -11.65 -24.65
C ILE A 359 -2.30 -10.22 -25.08
N ASP A 360 -2.20 -9.30 -24.13
CA ASP A 360 -2.22 -7.88 -24.40
C ASP A 360 -0.78 -7.37 -24.24
N ASN A 361 -0.23 -6.76 -25.29
CA ASN A 361 1.02 -6.02 -25.14
C ASN A 361 0.72 -4.80 -24.27
N ILE A 362 1.56 -4.58 -23.26
CA ILE A 362 1.53 -3.31 -22.54
C ILE A 362 2.36 -2.39 -23.42
N GLU A 363 1.72 -1.44 -24.12
CA GLU A 363 2.46 -0.37 -24.77
C GLU A 363 3.32 0.29 -23.68
N THR A 364 4.64 0.08 -23.75
CA THR A 364 5.58 0.92 -23.01
C THR A 364 5.42 2.29 -23.63
N GLU A 365 4.75 3.20 -22.94
CA GLU A 365 4.93 4.62 -23.22
C GLU A 365 6.44 4.84 -23.27
N ASP A 366 6.92 5.37 -24.40
CA ASP A 366 8.29 5.83 -24.56
C ASP A 366 8.58 6.77 -23.39
N THR A 367 9.19 6.26 -22.33
CA THR A 367 9.99 7.07 -21.43
C THR A 367 11.20 7.47 -22.26
N ASN A 368 11.03 8.57 -23.01
CA ASN A 368 12.12 9.54 -23.08
C ASN A 368 12.58 9.72 -21.63
N ASP A 369 13.89 9.63 -21.43
CA ASP A 369 14.57 9.98 -20.19
C ASP A 369 14.17 11.41 -19.77
N ASP A 370 13.03 11.53 -19.13
CA ASP A 370 12.78 12.42 -18.03
C ASP A 370 12.47 11.46 -16.89
N GLU A 371 13.49 11.18 -16.07
CA GLU A 371 13.25 10.84 -14.68
C GLU A 371 12.07 11.72 -14.21
N PRO A 372 11.05 11.20 -13.51
CA PRO A 372 10.45 12.08 -12.54
C PRO A 372 11.64 12.49 -11.68
N GLU A 373 12.08 13.74 -11.83
CA GLU A 373 12.76 14.44 -10.74
C GLU A 373 12.06 13.95 -9.48
N ASP A 374 12.87 13.49 -8.52
CA ASP A 374 12.42 13.34 -7.15
C ASP A 374 11.34 14.42 -6.89
N PRO A 375 10.25 14.12 -6.16
CA PRO A 375 9.59 15.22 -5.49
C PRO A 375 10.60 15.80 -4.50
N GLU A 376 11.51 16.66 -4.99
CA GLU A 376 12.09 17.74 -4.24
C GLU A 376 10.88 18.45 -3.63
N ASP A 377 10.88 18.42 -2.30
CA ASP A 377 10.21 19.41 -1.49
C ASP A 377 8.70 19.56 -1.72
N ILE A 378 7.94 18.54 -1.29
CA ILE A 378 6.79 18.91 -0.46
C ILE A 378 7.33 19.13 0.95
N ASP A 379 7.94 20.30 1.10
CA ASP A 379 8.08 21.01 2.36
C ASP A 379 6.66 21.16 2.93
N PHE A 380 6.22 20.17 3.71
CA PHE A 380 5.18 20.43 4.70
C PHE A 380 5.82 21.30 5.77
N PHE A 381 5.79 22.61 5.50
CA PHE A 381 6.07 23.64 6.49
C PHE A 381 5.38 23.26 7.79
N PHE A 382 6.20 23.02 8.81
CA PHE A 382 5.78 23.21 10.18
C PHE A 382 5.35 24.67 10.31
N ILE A 383 4.05 24.87 10.41
CA ILE A 383 3.47 25.93 11.24
C ILE A 383 2.53 25.25 12.24
#